data_AF-A0A4U0YV15-F1
#
_entry.id   AF-A0A4U0YV15-F1
#
_cell.length_a   1.000
_cell.length_b   1.000
_cell.length_c   1.000
_cell.angle_alpha   90.00
_cell.angle_beta   90.00
_cell.angle_gamma   90.00
#
_symmetry.space_group_name_H-M   'P 1'
#
loop_
_entity.id
_entity.type
_entity.pdbx_description
1 polymer ?
#
loop_
_entity_poly.entity_id
_entity_poly.type
_entity_poly.pdbx_seq_one_letter_code
_entity_poly.pdbx_strand_id
1 'polypeptide(L)'
;MLHQYNPQRFTFREIGGAIRKVGTVPVGAILRLPAGTKIRVEAWIPRDYATRQGGVYTTKRIAGGHMAQVRRLSDNLVFSISDVFLVNAPEA
;
A
#
# COMPACT_ATOMS: atom_id res chain seq x y z
N MET A 1 -15.95 3.80 -14.39
CA MET A 1 -14.49 3.98 -14.45
C MET A 1 -13.99 3.98 -13.01
N LEU A 2 -13.10 3.06 -12.62
CA LEU A 2 -12.55 3.04 -11.26
C LEU A 2 -11.66 4.28 -11.13
N HIS A 3 -12.05 5.27 -10.33
CA HIS A 3 -11.25 6.48 -10.15
C HIS A 3 -9.96 6.09 -9.42
N GLN A 4 -8.87 6.01 -10.18
CA GLN A 4 -7.55 5.68 -9.66
C GLN A 4 -7.00 6.95 -9.00
N TYR A 5 -7.18 7.06 -7.69
CA TYR A 5 -6.34 7.95 -6.91
C TYR A 5 -4.92 7.41 -7.03
N ASN A 6 -4.06 8.12 -7.77
CA ASN A 6 -2.62 7.92 -7.66
C ASN A 6 -2.25 8.45 -6.27
N PRO A 7 -1.93 7.60 -5.30
CA PRO A 7 -1.39 8.09 -4.04
C PRO A 7 -0.15 8.91 -4.37
N GLN A 8 -0.16 10.14 -3.87
CA GLN A 8 0.90 11.13 -4.06
C GLN A 8 2.26 10.66 -3.54
N ARG A 9 2.27 9.59 -2.73
CA ARG A 9 3.36 9.14 -1.90
C ARG A 9 3.95 7.82 -2.41
N PHE A 10 4.88 7.91 -3.35
CA PHE A 10 5.73 6.79 -3.75
C PHE A 10 7.19 7.21 -3.91
N THR A 11 8.09 6.26 -3.79
CA THR A 11 9.51 6.41 -4.15
C THR A 11 9.96 5.24 -5.02
N PHE A 12 11.14 5.35 -5.62
CA PHE A 12 11.78 4.27 -6.36
C PHE A 12 12.86 3.65 -5.47
N ARG A 13 12.81 2.34 -5.28
CA ARG A 13 13.86 1.59 -4.58
C ARG A 13 14.29 0.38 -5.38
N GLU A 14 15.57 0.05 -5.27
CA GLU A 14 16.10 -1.19 -5.78
C GLU A 14 15.69 -2.35 -4.85
N ILE A 15 14.98 -3.33 -5.41
CA ILE A 15 14.52 -4.53 -4.69
C ILE A 15 14.84 -5.75 -5.57
N GLY A 16 15.75 -6.60 -5.10
CA GLY A 16 16.17 -7.79 -5.83
C GLY A 16 16.77 -7.49 -7.20
N GLY A 17 17.60 -6.44 -7.30
CA GLY A 17 18.29 -6.04 -8.53
C GLY A 17 17.42 -5.28 -9.55
N ALA A 18 16.17 -4.93 -9.20
CA ALA A 18 15.28 -4.16 -10.06
C ALA A 18 14.78 -2.89 -9.35
N ILE A 19 14.76 -1.76 -10.06
CA ILE A 19 14.14 -0.53 -9.57
C ILE A 19 12.62 -0.71 -9.56
N ARG A 20 12.02 -0.64 -8.37
CA ARG A 20 10.58 -0.79 -8.17
C ARG A 20 10.01 0.46 -7.52
N LYS A 21 8.81 0.82 -7.95
CA LYS A 21 7.96 1.79 -7.26
C LYS A 21 7.50 1.18 -5.95
N VAL A 22 7.70 1.87 -4.83
CA VAL A 22 7.26 1.47 -3.49
C VAL A 22 6.58 2.63 -2.79
N GLY A 23 5.76 2.35 -1.78
CA GLY A 23 5.23 3.43 -0.94
C GLY A 23 6.36 4.14 -0.17
N THR A 24 6.16 5.40 0.18
CA THR A 24 7.21 6.23 0.84
C THR A 24 7.44 5.89 2.29
N VAL A 25 6.52 5.16 2.93
CA VAL A 25 6.63 4.86 4.36
C VAL A 25 7.50 3.62 4.56
N PRO A 26 8.58 3.70 5.36
CA PRO A 26 9.45 2.56 5.60
C PRO A 26 8.72 1.36 6.19
N VAL A 27 9.11 0.15 5.77
CA VAL A 27 8.76 -1.08 6.50
C VAL A 27 9.34 -0.98 7.93
N GLY A 28 8.56 -1.37 8.93
CA GLY A 28 8.86 -1.23 10.34
C GLY A 28 8.38 0.10 10.96
N ALA A 29 7.99 1.09 10.15
CA ALA A 29 7.48 2.35 10.66
C ALA A 29 6.21 2.15 11.49
N ILE A 30 6.16 2.80 12.65
CA ILE A 30 4.99 2.81 13.53
C ILE A 30 4.22 4.10 13.31
N LEU A 31 2.93 3.97 12.99
CA LEU A 31 2.07 5.07 12.60
C LEU A 31 0.77 5.04 13.40
N ARG A 32 0.08 6.18 13.42
CA ARG A 32 -1.27 6.30 13.95
C ARG A 32 -2.23 6.66 12.82
N LEU A 33 -3.21 5.80 12.58
CA LEU A 33 -4.30 6.05 11.62
C LEU A 33 -5.18 7.21 12.10
N PRO A 34 -5.96 7.87 11.22
CA PRO A 34 -6.86 8.96 11.61
C PRO A 34 -7.83 8.59 12.75
N ALA A 35 -8.27 7.33 12.81
CA ALA A 35 -9.10 6.79 13.89
C ALA A 35 -8.34 6.48 15.20
N GLY A 36 -7.08 6.92 15.34
CA GLY A 36 -6.26 6.74 16.55
C GLY A 36 -5.56 5.37 16.68
N THR A 37 -5.87 4.42 15.80
CA THR A 37 -5.29 3.06 15.80
C THR A 37 -3.79 3.10 15.51
N LYS A 38 -2.97 2.48 16.39
CA LYS A 38 -1.52 2.33 16.17
C LYS A 38 -1.23 1.08 15.34
N ILE A 39 -0.42 1.25 14.30
CA ILE A 39 -0.06 0.19 13.36
C ILE A 39 1.45 0.21 13.08
N ARG A 40 2.00 -0.94 12.68
CA ARG A 40 3.34 -1.08 12.09
C ARG A 40 3.20 -1.47 10.63
N VAL A 41 3.96 -0.84 9.74
CA VAL A 41 4.06 -1.25 8.33
C VAL A 41 4.92 -2.52 8.24
N GLU A 42 4.39 -3.58 7.64
CA GLU A 42 5.06 -4.88 7.52
C GLU A 42 5.55 -5.12 6.07
N ALA A 43 4.76 -4.72 5.08
CA ALA A 43 5.14 -4.85 3.68
C ALA A 43 4.36 -3.89 2.77
N TRP A 44 4.87 -3.67 1.57
CA TRP A 44 4.15 -3.02 0.48
C TRP A 44 3.74 -4.07 -0.54
N ILE A 45 2.43 -4.22 -0.74
CA ILE A 45 1.87 -5.14 -1.72
C ILE A 45 1.30 -4.36 -2.92
N PRO A 46 1.41 -4.89 -4.14
CA PRO A 46 0.80 -4.25 -5.29
C PRO A 46 -0.72 -4.26 -5.18
N ARG A 47 -1.37 -3.20 -5.67
CA ARG A 47 -2.82 -3.16 -5.75
C ARG A 47 -3.29 -3.84 -7.04
N ASP A 48 -3.99 -4.96 -6.87
CA ASP A 48 -4.60 -5.71 -7.95
C ASP A 48 -6.14 -5.60 -7.86
N TYR A 49 -6.83 -5.62 -9.01
CA TYR A 49 -8.29 -5.77 -9.04
C TYR A 49 -8.70 -6.78 -10.10
N ALA A 50 -9.78 -7.52 -9.82
CA ALA A 50 -10.41 -8.38 -10.80
C ALA A 50 -11.21 -7.53 -11.78
N THR A 51 -11.01 -7.76 -13.08
CA THR A 51 -11.83 -7.19 -14.14
C THR A 51 -12.28 -8.28 -15.09
N ARG A 52 -13.40 -8.05 -15.78
CA ARG A 52 -13.89 -8.98 -16.81
C ARG A 52 -13.48 -8.46 -18.18
N GLN A 53 -12.70 -9.26 -18.92
CA GLN A 53 -12.25 -8.92 -20.27
C GLN A 53 -12.54 -10.10 -21.19
N GLY A 54 -13.33 -9.87 -22.26
CA GLY A 54 -13.71 -10.94 -23.19
C GLY A 54 -14.46 -12.11 -22.53
N GLY A 55 -15.24 -11.85 -21.47
CA GLY A 55 -15.99 -12.88 -20.75
C GLY A 55 -15.24 -13.58 -19.62
N VAL A 56 -13.91 -13.45 -19.54
CA VAL A 56 -13.04 -14.08 -18.53
C VAL A 56 -12.66 -13.08 -17.43
N TYR A 57 -12.56 -13.55 -16.19
CA TYR A 57 -12.01 -12.76 -15.08
C TYR A 57 -10.49 -12.75 -15.15
N THR A 58 -9.92 -11.56 -15.21
CA THR A 58 -8.47 -11.31 -15.23
C THR A 58 -8.08 -10.36 -14.12
N THR A 59 -6.95 -10.62 -13.48
CA THR A 59 -6.34 -9.72 -12.51
C THR A 59 -5.57 -8.62 -13.22
N LYS A 60 -5.94 -7.35 -12.99
CA LYS A 60 -5.18 -6.20 -13.46
C LYS A 60 -4.42 -5.53 -12.32
N ARG A 61 -3.11 -5.40 -12.52
CA ARG A 61 -2.21 -4.61 -11.68
C ARG A 61 -2.48 -3.13 -11.90
N ILE A 62 -2.69 -2.37 -10.83
CA ILE A 62 -2.84 -0.90 -10.89
C ILE A 62 -1.45 -0.26 -10.85
N ALA A 63 -1.16 0.59 -11.84
CA ALA A 63 0.02 1.44 -11.80
C ALA A 63 -0.15 2.49 -10.70
N GLY A 64 0.81 2.57 -9.77
CA GLY A 64 0.92 3.67 -8.83
C GLY A 64 0.09 3.61 -7.55
N GLY A 65 -0.79 2.61 -7.37
CA GLY A 65 -1.45 2.37 -6.08
C GLY A 65 -0.77 1.24 -5.31
N HIS A 66 -0.25 1.51 -4.11
CA HIS A 66 0.29 0.46 -3.24
C HIS A 66 -0.64 0.25 -2.05
N MET A 67 -0.76 -1.01 -1.63
CA MET A 67 -1.36 -1.31 -0.35
C MET A 67 -0.24 -1.58 0.65
N ALA A 68 -0.32 -0.97 1.83
CA ALA A 68 0.53 -1.34 2.94
C ALA A 68 -0.14 -2.53 3.65
N GLN A 69 0.58 -3.63 3.78
CA GLN A 69 0.27 -4.62 4.80
C GLN A 69 0.77 -4.08 6.13
N VAL A 70 -0.13 -4.06 7.12
CA VAL A 70 0.12 -3.45 8.41
C VAL A 70 -0.32 -4.37 9.53
N ARG A 71 0.38 -4.28 10.67
CA ARG A 71 0.02 -4.97 11.91
C ARG A 71 -0.51 -3.96 12.91
N ARG A 72 -1.71 -4.17 13.43
CA ARG A 72 -2.26 -3.39 14.54
C ARG A 72 -1.52 -3.76 15.82
N LEU A 73 -1.08 -2.77 16.58
CA LEU A 73 -0.28 -3.00 17.78
C LEU A 73 -1.11 -3.37 19.03
N SER A 74 -2.43 -3.15 19.02
CA SER A 74 -3.29 -3.48 20.16
C SER A 74 -3.61 -4.97 20.28
N ASP A 75 -3.77 -5.66 19.15
CA ASP A 75 -4.26 -7.04 19.07
C ASP A 75 -3.45 -7.91 18.09
N ASN A 76 -2.37 -7.37 17.52
CA ASN A 76 -1.55 -8.02 16.49
C ASN A 76 -2.29 -8.39 15.19
N LEU A 77 -3.48 -7.84 14.94
CA LEU A 77 -4.21 -8.10 13.71
C LEU A 77 -3.44 -7.59 12.49
N VAL A 78 -3.25 -8.45 11.49
CA VAL A 78 -2.61 -8.11 10.21
C VAL A 78 -3.68 -7.87 9.16
N PHE A 79 -3.61 -6.72 8.48
CA PHE A 79 -4.56 -6.35 7.43
C PHE A 79 -3.89 -5.40 6.43
N SER A 80 -4.56 -5.13 5.31
CA SER A 80 -4.03 -4.26 4.27
C SER A 80 -4.82 -2.96 4.21
N ILE A 81 -4.10 -1.84 4.03
CA ILE A 81 -4.69 -0.51 3.86
C ILE A 81 -4.07 0.18 2.65
N SER A 82 -4.82 1.08 2.01
CA SER A 82 -4.22 1.95 0.99
C SER A 82 -3.25 2.93 1.66
N ASP A 83 -2.14 3.19 1.00
CA ASP A 83 -1.20 4.28 1.32
C ASP A 83 -1.85 5.65 1.57
N VAL A 84 -2.97 5.98 0.93
CA VAL A 84 -3.70 7.23 1.19
C VAL A 84 -4.08 7.42 2.66
N PHE A 85 -4.20 6.33 3.43
CA PHE A 85 -4.52 6.39 4.85
C PHE A 85 -3.28 6.58 5.75
N LEU A 86 -2.08 6.64 5.17
CA LEU A 86 -0.80 6.87 5.87
C LEU A 86 -0.38 8.34 5.86
N VAL A 87 -1.34 9.25 6.06
CA VAL A 87 -1.23 10.71 5.82
C VAL A 87 -0.16 11.42 6.66
N ASN A 88 0.10 10.92 7.87
CA ASN A 88 0.99 11.57 8.86
C ASN A 88 2.39 10.94 8.94
N ALA A 89 2.70 9.95 8.09
CA ALA A 89 4.04 9.43 8.02
C ALA A 89 4.96 10.46 7.33
N PRO A 90 6.12 10.82 7.89
CA PRO A 90 7.13 11.57 7.14
C PRO A 90 7.56 10.75 5.92
N GLU A 91 7.70 11.41 4.77
CA GLU A 91 8.33 10.81 3.59
C GLU A 91 9.81 10.63 3.89
N ALA A 92 10.34 9.43 3.63
CA ALA A 92 11.73 9.05 3.92
C ALA A 92 12.65 9.29 2.72
#